data_AF-A0A0A2A826-F1
#
_entry.id   AF-A0A0A2A826-F1
#
_cell.length_a   1.000
_cell.length_b   1.000
_cell.length_c   1.000
_cell.angle_alpha   90.00
_cell.angle_beta   90.00
_cell.angle_gamma   90.00
#
_symmetry.space_group_name_H-M   'P 1'
#
loop_
_entity.id
_entity.type
_entity.pdbx_description
1 polymer ?
#
loop_
_entity_poly.entity_id
_entity_poly.type
_entity_poly.pdbx_seq_one_letter_code
_entity_poly.pdbx_strand_id
1 'polypeptide(L)'
;MTYWDKDTIKLVQILNDKLKIDHSKWHKDKGNKYKRSAELISAGLCHLIISCNEKETVEYIEESIKWLKEINVDQPCPSKNHLFKAN
;
A
#
# COMPACT_ATOMS: atom_id res chain seq x y z
N MET A 1 -22.12 6.90 9.51
CA MET A 1 -21.99 6.79 10.98
C MET A 1 -20.51 6.65 11.26
N THR A 2 -19.89 7.59 11.98
CA THR A 2 -18.46 7.49 12.31
C THR A 2 -18.37 7.04 13.76
N TYR A 3 -17.73 5.90 14.02
CA TYR A 3 -17.54 5.37 15.38
C TYR A 3 -16.41 6.07 16.14
N TRP A 4 -15.71 6.97 15.46
CA TRP A 4 -14.46 7.57 15.91
C TRP A 4 -14.56 9.09 15.96
N ASP A 5 -13.84 9.69 16.90
CA ASP A 5 -13.73 11.14 17.03
C ASP A 5 -12.85 11.75 15.91
N LYS A 6 -12.91 13.08 15.79
CA LYS A 6 -12.20 13.81 14.73
C LYS A 6 -10.68 13.71 14.83
N ASP A 7 -10.13 13.59 16.03
CA ASP A 7 -8.68 13.48 16.22
C ASP A 7 -8.21 12.09 15.78
N THR A 8 -8.95 11.03 16.10
CA THR A 8 -8.68 9.68 15.61
C THR A 8 -8.67 9.63 14.07
N ILE A 9 -9.67 10.22 13.42
CA ILE A 9 -9.75 10.33 11.96
C ILE A 9 -8.53 11.07 11.39
N LYS A 10 -8.14 12.19 12.01
CA LYS A 10 -7.00 12.99 11.56
C LYS A 10 -5.67 12.25 11.74
N LEU A 11 -5.50 11.52 12.84
CA LEU A 11 -4.29 10.76 13.12
C LEU A 11 -4.08 9.63 12.10
N VAL A 12 -5.14 8.89 11.74
CA VAL A 12 -5.01 7.83 10.73
C VAL A 12 -4.69 8.38 9.34
N GLN A 13 -5.27 9.52 8.96
CA GLN A 13 -4.94 10.19 7.70
C GLN A 13 -3.46 10.62 7.66
N ILE A 14 -2.97 11.28 8.72
CA ILE A 14 -1.56 11.70 8.81
C ILE A 14 -0.62 10.50 8.78
N LEU A 15 -0.97 9.41 9.46
CA LEU A 15 -0.19 8.17 9.44
C LEU A 15 -0.11 7.60 8.03
N ASN A 16 -1.25 7.50 7.33
CA ASN A 16 -1.32 6.98 5.98
C ASN A 16 -0.51 7.84 5.01
N ASP A 17 -0.61 9.17 5.09
CA ASP A 17 0.17 10.09 4.26
C ASP A 17 1.68 9.95 4.46
N LYS A 18 2.13 9.67 5.70
CA LYS A 18 3.55 9.43 6.01
C LYS A 18 4.05 8.07 5.50
N LEU A 19 3.20 7.06 5.47
CA LEU A 19 3.56 5.69 5.07
C LEU A 19 3.39 5.43 3.59
N LYS A 20 2.58 6.24 2.89
CA LYS A 20 2.39 6.17 1.45
C LYS A 20 3.73 6.22 0.72
N ILE A 21 3.96 5.25 -0.17
CA ILE A 21 5.19 5.21 -0.95
C ILE A 21 5.05 6.25 -2.06
N ASP A 22 5.90 7.27 -2.00
CA ASP A 22 6.01 8.29 -3.03
C ASP A 22 6.34 7.63 -4.39
N HIS A 23 5.61 8.00 -5.43
CA HIS A 23 5.86 7.59 -6.81
C HIS A 23 7.31 7.87 -7.24
N SER A 24 7.93 8.94 -6.74
CA SER A 24 9.33 9.28 -7.03
C SER A 24 10.34 8.25 -6.46
N LYS A 25 9.95 7.55 -5.38
CA LYS A 25 10.78 6.54 -4.69
C LYS A 25 10.27 5.12 -4.93
N TRP A 26 9.21 4.96 -5.71
CA TRP A 26 8.55 3.68 -5.93
C TRP A 26 9.53 2.59 -6.36
N HIS A 27 10.38 2.85 -7.34
CA HIS A 27 11.36 1.87 -7.82
C HIS A 27 12.37 1.40 -6.75
N LYS A 28 12.65 2.24 -5.75
CA LYS A 28 13.60 1.93 -4.67
C LYS A 28 12.93 1.18 -3.52
N ASP A 29 11.69 1.56 -3.20
CA ASP A 29 11.01 1.12 -1.98
C ASP A 29 9.99 0.00 -2.23
N LYS A 30 9.63 -0.28 -3.49
CA LYS A 30 8.62 -1.28 -3.85
C LYS A 30 8.92 -2.71 -3.41
N GLY A 31 10.20 -3.08 -3.33
CA GLY A 31 10.63 -4.41 -2.89
C GLY A 31 10.78 -4.57 -1.38
N ASN A 32 10.66 -3.48 -0.60
CA ASN A 32 10.76 -3.55 0.84
C ASN A 32 9.41 -3.99 1.43
N LYS A 33 9.32 -5.28 1.78
CA LYS A 33 8.10 -5.88 2.34
C LYS A 33 7.54 -5.11 3.54
N TYR A 34 8.39 -4.59 4.42
CA TYR A 34 7.94 -3.86 5.60
C TYR A 34 7.29 -2.52 5.23
N LYS A 35 7.88 -1.77 4.29
CA LYS A 35 7.29 -0.51 3.80
C LYS A 35 5.97 -0.76 3.08
N ARG A 36 5.91 -1.76 2.18
CA ARG A 36 4.67 -2.13 1.46
C ARG A 36 3.56 -2.56 2.41
N SER A 37 3.87 -3.44 3.36
CA SER A 37 2.89 -3.88 4.34
C SER A 37 2.41 -2.74 5.23
N ALA A 38 3.31 -1.85 5.69
CA ALA A 38 2.93 -0.70 6.51
C ALA A 38 1.98 0.26 5.76
N GLU A 39 2.28 0.58 4.50
CA GLU A 39 1.41 1.40 3.63
C GLU A 39 0.02 0.78 3.46
N LEU A 40 -0.05 -0.52 3.16
CA LEU A 40 -1.31 -1.23 2.96
C LEU A 40 -2.13 -1.30 4.26
N ILE A 41 -1.49 -1.56 5.39
CA ILE A 41 -2.15 -1.57 6.70
C ILE A 41 -2.71 -0.19 7.05
N SER A 42 -1.95 0.89 6.81
CA SER A 42 -2.46 2.24 7.08
C SER A 42 -3.60 2.63 6.17
N ALA A 43 -3.58 2.21 4.89
CA ALA A 43 -4.68 2.41 3.98
C ALA A 43 -5.94 1.66 4.44
N GLY A 44 -5.81 0.36 4.78
CA GLY A 44 -6.91 -0.43 5.34
C GLY A 44 -7.49 0.20 6.61
N LEU A 45 -6.63 0.73 7.50
CA LEU A 45 -7.07 1.42 8.70
C LEU A 45 -7.84 2.71 8.39
N CYS A 46 -7.45 3.47 7.37
CA CYS A 46 -8.23 4.60 6.86
C CYS A 46 -9.62 4.17 6.37
N HIS A 47 -9.69 3.11 5.55
CA HIS A 47 -10.98 2.60 5.05
C HIS A 47 -11.91 2.16 6.19
N LEU A 48 -11.35 1.53 7.23
CA LEU A 48 -12.10 1.09 8.40
C LEU A 48 -12.60 2.26 9.25
N ILE A 49 -11.71 3.21 9.59
CA ILE A 49 -12.02 4.30 10.52
C ILE A 49 -12.87 5.40 9.88
N ILE A 50 -12.54 5.79 8.64
CA ILE A 50 -13.14 6.96 7.99
C ILE A 50 -14.45 6.58 7.28
N SER A 51 -14.44 5.44 6.59
CA SER A 51 -15.51 5.05 5.68
C SER A 51 -16.34 3.85 6.16
N CYS A 52 -15.91 3.18 7.25
CA CYS A 52 -16.46 1.90 7.68
C CYS A 52 -16.54 0.88 6.53
N ASN A 53 -15.59 0.94 5.59
CA ASN A 53 -15.60 0.10 4.40
C ASN A 53 -14.89 -1.22 4.68
N GLU A 54 -15.65 -2.21 5.15
CA GLU A 54 -15.15 -3.54 5.50
C GLU A 54 -14.45 -4.23 4.31
N LYS A 55 -15.05 -4.16 3.12
CA LYS A 55 -14.52 -4.83 1.93
C LYS A 55 -13.12 -4.34 1.58
N GLU A 56 -12.96 -3.02 1.42
CA GLU A 56 -11.65 -2.44 1.11
C GLU A 56 -10.66 -2.67 2.25
N THR A 57 -11.12 -2.56 3.51
CA THR A 57 -10.28 -2.86 4.68
C THR A 57 -9.68 -4.26 4.58
N VAL A 58 -10.50 -5.28 4.33
CA VAL A 58 -10.04 -6.67 4.21
C VAL A 58 -9.07 -6.83 3.04
N GLU A 59 -9.40 -6.28 1.87
CA GLU A 59 -8.53 -6.37 0.69
C GLU A 59 -7.12 -5.81 0.95
N TYR A 60 -7.02 -4.64 1.59
CA TYR A 60 -5.73 -4.03 1.96
C TYR A 60 -4.96 -4.87 3.00
N ILE A 61 -5.64 -5.40 4.02
CA ILE A 61 -5.01 -6.21 5.06
C ILE A 61 -4.50 -7.54 4.48
N GLU A 62 -5.30 -8.24 3.67
CA GLU A 62 -4.89 -9.47 3.01
C GLU A 62 -3.66 -9.23 2.10
N GLU A 63 -3.67 -8.14 1.34
CA GLU A 63 -2.53 -7.77 0.50
C GLU A 63 -1.28 -7.48 1.34
N SER A 64 -1.43 -6.81 2.49
CA SER A 64 -0.32 -6.55 3.42
C SER A 64 0.29 -7.85 3.95
N ILE A 65 -0.54 -8.87 4.21
CA ILE A 65 -0.12 -10.19 4.66
C ILE A 65 0.66 -10.91 3.56
N LYS A 66 0.23 -10.81 2.28
CA LYS A 66 0.99 -11.39 1.16
C LYS A 66 2.40 -10.80 1.07
N TRP A 67 2.55 -9.49 1.29
CA TRP A 67 3.86 -8.84 1.37
C TRP A 67 4.70 -9.34 2.56
N LEU A 68 4.13 -9.43 3.76
CA LEU A 68 4.84 -9.94 4.94
C LEU A 68 5.31 -11.39 4.76
N LYS A 69 4.49 -12.21 4.10
CA LYS A 69 4.79 -13.61 3.76
C LYS A 69 5.70 -13.77 2.54
N GLU A 70 6.12 -12.66 1.90
CA GLU A 70 6.91 -12.67 0.67
C GLU A 70 6.26 -13.47 -0.48
N ILE A 71 4.92 -13.63 -0.45
CA ILE A 71 4.15 -14.26 -1.53
C ILE A 71 4.08 -13.33 -2.73
N ASN A 72 4.04 -12.02 -2.47
CA ASN A 72 4.19 -11.02 -3.51
C ASN A 72 5.65 -10.92 -3.91
N VAL A 73 5.97 -11.58 -5.03
CA VAL A 73 7.20 -11.33 -5.76
C VAL A 73 6.94 -10.09 -6.60
N ASP A 74 7.71 -9.05 -6.34
CA ASP A 74 7.77 -7.83 -7.14
C ASP A 74 7.86 -8.24 -8.62
N GLN A 75 6.77 -8.17 -9.38
CA GLN A 75 6.85 -8.49 -10.79
C GLN A 75 7.87 -7.52 -11.38
N PRO A 76 8.87 -8.02 -12.13
CA PRO A 76 9.83 -7.14 -12.75
C PRO A 76 9.03 -6.12 -13.54
N CYS A 77 9.35 -4.84 -13.31
CA CYS A 77 8.85 -3.79 -14.18
C CYS A 77 9.10 -4.27 -15.61
N PRO A 78 8.19 -4.07 -16.58
CA PRO A 78 8.54 -4.20 -17.97
C PRO A 78 9.63 -3.13 -18.22
N SER A 79 10.88 -3.51 -17.97
CA SER A 79 12.02 -2.81 -18.47
C SER A 79 11.81 -2.78 -19.97
N LYS A 80 12.18 -1.66 -20.57
CA LYS A 80 12.20 -1.47 -22.01
C LYS A 80 13.10 -2.53 -22.67
N ASN A 81 12.61 -3.76 -22.81
CA ASN A 81 13.11 -4.77 -23.73
C ASN A 81 12.31 -4.70 -25.03
N HIS A 82 11.95 -3.48 -25.48
CA HIS A 82 12.03 -3.16 -26.90
C HIS A 82 13.52 -3.12 -27.28
N LEU A 83 14.18 -4.28 -27.17
CA LEU A 83 15.40 -4.53 -27.91
C LEU A 83 14.97 -4.59 -29.37
N PHE A 84 15.26 -3.51 -30.09
CA PHE A 84 15.54 -3.56 -31.52
C PHE A 84 16.16 -4.91 -31.87
N LYS A 85 15.42 -5.77 -32.55
CA LYS A 85 16.03 -6.74 -33.46
C LYS A 85 16.02 -6.09 -34.83
N ALA A 86 17.11 -5.39 -35.12
CA ALA A 86 17.60 -5.29 -36.48
C ALA A 86 18.05 -6.69 -36.90
N ASN A 87 17.39 -7.24 -37.91
CA ASN A 87 17.90 -8.07 -39.00
C ASN A 87 16.72 -8.73 -39.70
#